data_AF-A0AAU6Q9F8-F1
#
_entry.id   AF-A0AAU6Q9F8-F1
#
_cell.length_a   1.000
_cell.length_b   1.000
_cell.length_c   1.000
_cell.angle_alpha   90.00
_cell.angle_beta   90.00
_cell.angle_gamma   90.00
#
_symmetry.space_group_name_H-M   'P 1'
#
loop_
_entity.id
_entity.type
_entity.pdbx_description
1 polymer ?
#
loop_
_entity_poly.entity_id
_entity_poly.type
_entity_poly.pdbx_seq_one_letter_code
_entity_poly.pdbx_strand_id
1 'polypeptide(L)'
;MSSKEFKQFLRQNKLLLPQQPIHDDFLDVIEKVFHWSCFYGVFGSKRFISLIWSTLILGSLVIIEVLAIWKVIRALAGVARDMSGHRSVTARLAGTIFYSISILSLVLISKLYYNWRTNIAGLWGKVERSVGVKIPVDKTLKCRMSFVAGLMTFCSFFEHALSILASVGFDCPPSLILKRYVLVSHGFIFMGQDYSEWFAMPLVIISTIATLLWNFQDQLIVLISMGLTSRYRRLNECLAKFCELEKQQMDSDKKVEAVKVYTWRKIREAYVKQAMLVRKIDVALGGIIILSCSCNFYFICLQMFLGITQGMSTDFLTGLYYMVSLAWLCIRVLSVVLAASGVNTHSKLALNHLYTYETHCYNVEVERLQDQLTKDYIALSGMGFFYLNKTILLQMAGAIITYELVLIQFDDQGSDGVALNATNILI
;
A
#
# COMPACT_ATOMS: atom_id res chain seq x y z
N MET A 1 19.03 21.85 -30.21
CA MET A 1 20.43 21.72 -29.75
C MET A 1 21.31 21.77 -30.99
N SER A 2 22.33 22.62 -31.03
CA SER A 2 23.22 22.74 -32.20
C SER A 2 24.09 21.47 -32.40
N SER A 3 24.51 21.18 -33.62
CA SER A 3 25.48 20.10 -33.95
C SER A 3 26.74 20.14 -33.08
N LYS A 4 27.15 21.33 -32.62
CA LYS A 4 28.22 21.52 -31.62
C LYS A 4 27.85 21.01 -30.23
N GLU A 5 26.61 21.22 -29.77
CA GLU A 5 26.13 20.75 -28.47
C GLU A 5 25.93 19.24 -28.46
N PHE A 6 25.54 18.63 -29.58
CA PHE A 6 25.47 17.16 -29.68
C PHE A 6 26.85 16.52 -29.76
N LYS A 7 27.77 17.08 -30.55
CA LYS A 7 29.19 16.67 -30.50
C LYS A 7 29.77 16.89 -29.11
N GLN A 8 29.36 17.92 -28.39
CA GLN A 8 29.77 18.17 -27.01
C GLN A 8 29.10 17.20 -26.03
N PHE A 9 27.84 16.80 -26.22
CA PHE A 9 27.16 15.75 -25.45
C PHE A 9 27.84 14.39 -25.64
N LEU A 10 28.15 14.01 -26.89
CA LEU A 10 28.90 12.80 -27.22
C LEU A 10 30.36 12.85 -26.76
N ARG A 11 31.02 14.02 -26.84
CA ARG A 11 32.42 14.21 -26.40
C ARG A 11 32.53 14.41 -24.88
N GLN A 12 31.46 14.83 -24.22
CA GLN A 12 31.30 14.84 -22.76
C GLN A 12 30.96 13.46 -22.19
N ASN A 13 30.74 12.43 -23.02
CA ASN A 13 31.03 11.05 -22.63
C ASN A 13 32.56 10.91 -22.43
N LYS A 14 33.05 11.51 -21.35
CA LYS A 14 34.23 11.03 -20.65
C LYS A 14 33.98 9.55 -20.37
N LEU A 15 34.56 8.70 -21.23
CA LEU A 15 34.98 7.36 -20.85
C LEU A 15 35.73 7.50 -19.52
N LEU A 16 35.30 6.71 -18.52
CA LEU A 16 35.62 6.75 -17.09
C LEU A 16 34.59 7.53 -16.25
N LEU A 17 33.54 6.78 -15.86
CA LEU A 17 32.71 6.93 -14.67
C LEU A 17 32.58 8.37 -14.15
N PRO A 18 31.53 9.13 -14.51
CA PRO A 18 31.11 10.18 -13.60
C PRO A 18 30.66 9.46 -12.32
N GLN A 19 31.34 9.70 -11.20
CA GLN A 19 30.70 9.57 -9.90
C GLN A 19 29.48 10.48 -9.96
N GLN A 20 28.33 9.95 -10.39
CA GLN A 20 27.09 10.66 -10.25
C GLN A 20 26.93 10.89 -8.74
N PRO A 21 26.83 12.15 -8.29
CA PRO A 21 26.65 12.45 -6.88
C PRO A 21 25.40 11.71 -6.39
N ILE A 22 25.48 11.19 -5.15
CA ILE A 22 24.36 10.51 -4.50
C ILE A 22 23.24 11.54 -4.38
N HIS A 23 22.23 11.42 -5.22
CA HIS A 23 20.99 12.16 -5.11
C HIS A 23 19.84 11.22 -5.41
N ASP A 24 19.73 10.19 -4.57
CA ASP A 24 18.57 9.32 -4.58
C ASP A 24 17.60 9.78 -3.50
N ASP A 25 16.92 10.89 -3.80
CA ASP A 25 15.89 11.49 -2.95
C ASP A 25 14.85 10.45 -2.47
N PHE A 26 14.63 9.39 -3.24
CA PHE A 26 13.77 8.29 -2.85
C PHE A 26 14.34 7.48 -1.70
N LEU A 27 15.63 7.10 -1.75
CA LEU A 27 16.27 6.33 -0.67
C LEU A 27 16.27 7.11 0.64
N ASP A 28 16.52 8.42 0.60
CA ASP A 28 16.47 9.28 1.77
C ASP A 28 15.07 9.34 2.39
N VAL A 29 14.03 9.46 1.56
CA VAL A 29 12.64 9.52 2.04
C VAL A 29 12.21 8.17 2.60
N ILE A 30 12.47 7.07 1.90
CA ILE A 30 12.03 5.74 2.34
C ILE A 30 12.79 5.29 3.61
N GLU A 31 14.06 5.67 3.76
CA GLU A 31 14.81 5.40 4.99
C GLU A 31 14.22 6.14 6.19
N LYS A 32 13.81 7.41 6.02
CA LYS A 32 13.06 8.13 7.05
C LYS A 32 11.75 7.44 7.38
N VAL A 33 11.00 7.00 6.37
CA VAL A 33 9.73 6.29 6.55
C VAL A 33 9.92 4.99 7.35
N PHE A 34 10.95 4.19 7.05
CA PHE A 34 11.28 3.00 7.84
C PHE A 34 11.80 3.32 9.25
N HIS A 35 12.52 4.41 9.43
CA HIS A 35 12.95 4.82 10.77
C HIS A 35 11.74 5.25 11.62
N TRP A 36 10.80 5.99 11.05
CA TRP A 36 9.55 6.35 11.72
C TRP A 36 8.70 5.12 12.07
N SER A 37 8.71 4.08 11.23
CA SER A 37 7.94 2.87 11.51
C SER A 37 8.42 2.07 12.71
N CYS A 38 9.67 2.28 13.17
CA CYS A 38 10.16 1.70 14.42
C CYS A 38 9.35 2.18 15.64
N PHE A 39 8.74 3.38 15.58
CA PHE A 39 7.86 3.88 16.64
C PHE A 39 6.59 3.01 16.77
N TYR A 40 6.08 2.49 15.66
CA TYR A 40 4.93 1.58 15.61
C TYR A 40 5.30 0.11 15.89
N GLY A 41 6.55 -0.14 16.31
CA GLY A 41 7.03 -1.47 16.69
C GLY A 41 7.71 -2.27 15.58
N VAL A 42 7.89 -1.72 14.36
CA VAL A 42 8.58 -2.44 13.28
C VAL A 42 10.01 -2.79 13.67
N PHE A 43 10.39 -4.08 13.52
CA PHE A 43 11.75 -4.53 13.79
C PHE A 43 12.67 -4.11 12.64
N GLY A 44 13.66 -3.27 12.94
CA GLY A 44 14.72 -2.96 11.99
C GLY A 44 15.78 -1.97 12.47
N SER A 45 15.51 -1.25 13.55
CA SER A 45 16.56 -0.51 14.27
C SER A 45 17.53 -1.47 14.96
N LYS A 46 18.83 -1.16 14.90
CA LYS A 46 19.88 -1.89 15.66
C LYS A 46 19.89 -1.54 17.15
N ARG A 47 19.15 -0.51 17.57
CA ARG A 47 19.16 -0.04 18.95
C ARG A 47 18.41 -1.04 19.83
N PHE A 48 19.05 -1.49 20.89
CA PHE A 48 18.48 -2.46 21.84
C PHE A 48 17.12 -2.02 22.39
N ILE A 49 16.97 -0.72 22.72
CA ILE A 49 15.70 -0.13 23.18
C ILE A 49 14.57 -0.33 22.16
N SER A 50 14.85 -0.14 20.87
CA SER A 50 13.86 -0.31 19.81
C SER A 50 13.45 -1.77 19.65
N LEU A 51 14.39 -2.71 19.84
CA LEU A 51 14.09 -4.15 19.80
C LEU A 51 13.21 -4.59 20.97
N ILE A 52 13.49 -4.08 22.18
CA ILE A 52 12.62 -4.30 23.34
C ILE A 52 11.23 -3.75 23.05
N TRP A 53 11.13 -2.51 22.58
CA TRP A 53 9.85 -1.87 22.24
C TRP A 53 9.05 -2.66 21.19
N SER A 54 9.68 -3.06 20.10
CA SER A 54 9.09 -3.91 19.06
C SER A 54 8.60 -5.26 19.62
N THR A 55 9.38 -5.87 20.51
CA THR A 55 9.02 -7.15 21.15
C THR A 55 7.84 -6.98 22.10
N LEU A 56 7.80 -5.89 22.86
CA LEU A 56 6.66 -5.55 23.73
C LEU A 56 5.38 -5.36 22.91
N ILE A 57 5.43 -4.57 21.83
CA ILE A 57 4.27 -4.36 20.95
C ILE A 57 3.78 -5.69 20.35
N LEU A 58 4.69 -6.49 19.79
CA LEU A 58 4.34 -7.78 19.21
C LEU A 58 3.71 -8.70 20.28
N GLY A 59 4.32 -8.77 21.47
CA GLY A 59 3.79 -9.55 22.59
C GLY A 59 2.39 -9.11 23.01
N SER A 60 2.16 -7.80 23.13
CA SER A 60 0.84 -7.24 23.45
C SER A 60 -0.20 -7.54 22.38
N LEU A 61 0.13 -7.40 21.09
CA LEU A 61 -0.77 -7.75 19.98
C LEU A 61 -1.14 -9.23 20.01
N VAL A 62 -0.16 -10.12 20.23
CA VAL A 62 -0.40 -11.58 20.32
C VAL A 62 -1.28 -11.92 21.51
N ILE A 63 -1.04 -11.30 22.69
CA ILE A 63 -1.88 -11.53 23.87
C ILE A 63 -3.33 -11.10 23.59
N ILE A 64 -3.53 -9.92 23.01
CA ILE A 64 -4.86 -9.43 22.64
C ILE A 64 -5.54 -10.39 21.67
N GLU A 65 -4.82 -10.84 20.64
CA GLU A 65 -5.36 -11.76 19.64
C GLU A 65 -5.75 -13.11 20.23
N VAL A 66 -4.90 -13.69 21.09
CA VAL A 66 -5.22 -14.95 21.79
C VAL A 66 -6.47 -14.79 22.65
N LEU A 67 -6.60 -13.68 23.38
CA LEU A 67 -7.80 -13.39 24.17
C LEU A 67 -9.05 -13.22 23.30
N ALA A 68 -8.93 -12.55 22.16
CA ALA A 68 -10.02 -12.34 21.22
C ALA A 68 -10.48 -13.67 20.58
N ILE A 69 -9.56 -14.50 20.10
CA ILE A 69 -9.85 -15.83 19.54
C ILE A 69 -10.52 -16.72 20.60
N TRP A 70 -10.00 -16.73 21.82
CA TRP A 70 -10.59 -17.50 22.92
C TRP A 70 -12.06 -17.11 23.17
N LYS A 71 -12.36 -15.81 23.13
CA LYS A 71 -13.74 -15.29 23.29
C LYS A 71 -14.63 -15.64 22.09
N VAL A 72 -14.12 -15.64 20.86
CA VAL A 72 -14.85 -16.11 19.67
C VAL A 72 -15.21 -17.59 19.81
N ILE A 73 -14.25 -18.45 20.18
CA ILE A 73 -14.49 -19.89 20.39
C ILE A 73 -15.57 -20.10 21.45
N ARG A 74 -15.48 -19.39 22.58
CA ARG A 74 -16.47 -19.49 23.66
C ARG A 74 -17.86 -19.03 23.23
N ALA A 75 -17.95 -18.01 22.37
CA ALA A 75 -19.21 -17.55 21.81
C ALA A 75 -19.82 -18.56 20.84
N LEU A 76 -19.02 -19.14 19.94
CA LEU A 76 -19.46 -20.18 19.00
C LEU A 76 -19.85 -21.49 19.70
N ALA A 77 -19.20 -21.81 20.83
CA ALA A 77 -19.53 -22.98 21.64
C ALA A 77 -20.84 -22.84 22.46
N GLY A 78 -21.55 -21.71 22.35
CA GLY A 78 -22.80 -21.47 23.08
C GLY A 78 -22.63 -21.23 24.59
N VAL A 79 -21.39 -21.10 25.07
CA VAL A 79 -21.07 -20.91 26.50
C VAL A 79 -21.15 -19.43 26.91
N ALA A 80 -21.22 -18.51 25.94
CA ALA A 80 -21.39 -17.08 26.21
C ALA A 80 -22.88 -16.76 26.45
N ARG A 81 -23.23 -16.41 27.70
CA ARG A 81 -24.61 -16.11 28.13
C ARG A 81 -25.21 -14.81 27.54
N ASP A 82 -24.41 -13.94 26.93
CA ASP A 82 -24.86 -12.66 26.35
C ASP A 82 -24.45 -12.55 24.87
N MET A 83 -25.40 -12.78 23.97
CA MET A 83 -25.23 -12.69 22.51
C MET A 83 -25.93 -11.48 21.87
N SER A 84 -26.53 -10.58 22.65
CA SER A 84 -27.29 -9.42 22.15
C SER A 84 -26.44 -8.14 21.98
N GLY A 85 -26.69 -7.38 20.91
CA GLY A 85 -26.16 -6.02 20.67
C GLY A 85 -24.73 -5.93 20.11
N HIS A 86 -23.99 -4.84 20.43
CA HIS A 86 -22.56 -4.57 20.12
C HIS A 86 -21.57 -5.68 20.57
N ARG A 87 -22.09 -6.80 21.06
CA ARG A 87 -21.41 -8.03 21.48
C ARG A 87 -21.71 -9.20 20.53
N SER A 88 -22.10 -8.91 19.28
CA SER A 88 -22.42 -9.90 18.26
C SER A 88 -21.18 -10.69 17.83
N VAL A 89 -21.37 -11.89 17.26
CA VAL A 89 -20.28 -12.71 16.71
C VAL A 89 -19.48 -11.93 15.68
N THR A 90 -20.15 -11.11 14.86
CA THR A 90 -19.54 -10.23 13.84
C THR A 90 -18.52 -9.27 14.45
N ALA A 91 -18.85 -8.59 15.56
CA ALA A 91 -17.93 -7.66 16.22
C ALA A 91 -16.69 -8.38 16.78
N ARG A 92 -16.87 -9.59 17.34
CA ARG A 92 -15.74 -10.40 17.84
C ARG A 92 -14.83 -10.87 16.70
N LEU A 93 -15.43 -11.32 15.59
CA LEU A 93 -14.69 -11.73 14.39
C LEU A 93 -13.93 -10.56 13.77
N ALA A 94 -14.57 -9.39 13.65
CA ALA A 94 -13.91 -8.17 13.15
C ALA A 94 -12.71 -7.77 14.01
N GLY A 95 -12.85 -7.85 15.34
CA GLY A 95 -11.75 -7.66 16.28
C GLY A 95 -10.58 -8.62 16.04
N THR A 96 -10.85 -9.93 16.00
CA THR A 96 -9.80 -10.94 15.73
C THR A 96 -9.12 -10.72 14.38
N ILE A 97 -9.90 -10.44 13.33
CA ILE A 97 -9.35 -10.21 11.98
C ILE A 97 -8.44 -8.97 12.01
N PHE A 98 -8.86 -7.88 12.65
CA PHE A 98 -8.06 -6.66 12.76
C PHE A 98 -6.71 -6.87 13.46
N TYR A 99 -6.69 -7.56 14.61
CA TYR A 99 -5.46 -7.81 15.36
C TYR A 99 -4.57 -8.86 14.66
N SER A 100 -5.14 -9.91 14.07
CA SER A 100 -4.44 -10.83 13.16
C SER A 100 -3.73 -10.10 12.02
N ILE A 101 -4.44 -9.20 11.33
CA ILE A 101 -3.88 -8.38 10.25
C ILE A 101 -2.73 -7.50 10.75
N SER A 102 -2.89 -6.90 11.92
CA SER A 102 -1.89 -6.01 12.51
C SER A 102 -0.60 -6.76 12.85
N ILE A 103 -0.70 -7.98 13.39
CA ILE A 103 0.44 -8.87 13.65
C ILE A 103 1.13 -9.25 12.33
N LEU A 104 0.37 -9.67 11.32
CA LEU A 104 0.91 -10.03 10.02
C LEU A 104 1.60 -8.84 9.33
N SER A 105 0.99 -7.65 9.39
CA SER A 105 1.55 -6.41 8.87
C SER A 105 2.88 -6.10 9.56
N LEU A 106 2.92 -6.17 10.89
CA LEU A 106 4.13 -5.96 11.68
C LEU A 106 5.26 -6.91 11.26
N VAL A 107 4.97 -8.20 11.13
CA VAL A 107 5.96 -9.23 10.74
C VAL A 107 6.46 -9.01 9.31
N LEU A 108 5.56 -8.77 8.36
CA LEU A 108 5.91 -8.61 6.95
C LEU A 108 6.69 -7.33 6.69
N ILE A 109 6.30 -6.21 7.31
CA ILE A 109 7.00 -4.93 7.20
C ILE A 109 8.38 -5.01 7.86
N SER A 110 8.50 -5.72 8.98
CA SER A 110 9.80 -5.98 9.63
C SER A 110 10.73 -6.79 8.74
N LYS A 111 10.20 -7.85 8.10
CA LYS A 111 10.93 -8.64 7.10
C LYS A 111 11.36 -7.78 5.91
N LEU A 112 10.48 -6.91 5.42
CA LEU A 112 10.79 -5.97 4.35
C LEU A 112 11.92 -5.02 4.79
N TYR A 113 11.83 -4.40 5.95
CA TYR A 113 12.81 -3.42 6.40
C TYR A 113 14.20 -4.06 6.58
N TYR A 114 14.26 -5.26 7.16
CA TYR A 114 15.51 -6.01 7.26
C TYR A 114 16.12 -6.32 5.88
N ASN A 115 15.32 -6.83 4.94
CA ASN A 115 15.76 -7.10 3.57
C ASN A 115 16.11 -5.82 2.79
N TRP A 116 15.41 -4.72 3.09
CA TRP A 116 15.65 -3.41 2.49
C TRP A 116 17.05 -2.92 2.83
N ARG A 117 17.38 -2.94 4.12
CA ARG A 117 18.66 -2.50 4.66
C ARG A 117 19.84 -3.35 4.18
N THR A 118 19.64 -4.66 4.07
CA THR A 118 20.71 -5.61 3.74
C THR A 118 20.95 -5.73 2.22
N ASN A 119 19.87 -5.79 1.43
CA ASN A 119 19.96 -6.14 0.02
C ASN A 119 19.40 -5.05 -0.91
N ILE A 120 18.16 -4.59 -0.70
CA ILE A 120 17.44 -3.79 -1.69
C ILE A 120 18.03 -2.38 -1.84
N ALA A 121 18.32 -1.68 -0.75
CA ALA A 121 18.90 -0.33 -0.81
C ALA A 121 20.26 -0.33 -1.54
N GLY A 122 21.09 -1.35 -1.27
CA GLY A 122 22.37 -1.54 -1.97
C GLY A 122 22.18 -1.86 -3.46
N LEU A 123 21.23 -2.74 -3.80
CA LEU A 123 20.89 -3.05 -5.19
C LEU A 123 20.35 -1.81 -5.92
N TRP A 124 19.45 -1.06 -5.29
CA TRP A 124 18.87 0.17 -5.82
C TRP A 124 19.97 1.19 -6.16
N GLY A 125 20.88 1.45 -5.21
CA GLY A 125 22.03 2.33 -5.43
C GLY A 125 22.99 1.81 -6.51
N LYS A 126 23.20 0.49 -6.62
CA LYS A 126 24.00 -0.10 -7.71
C LYS A 126 23.33 0.08 -9.07
N VAL A 127 22.02 -0.10 -9.16
CA VAL A 127 21.27 0.10 -10.41
C VAL A 127 21.33 1.57 -10.82
N GLU A 128 21.19 2.51 -9.90
CA GLU A 128 21.35 3.95 -10.17
C GLU A 128 22.76 4.27 -10.71
N ARG A 129 23.82 3.80 -10.03
CA ARG A 129 25.21 4.08 -10.41
C ARG A 129 25.64 3.42 -11.71
N SER A 130 25.05 2.27 -12.03
CA SER A 130 25.51 1.44 -13.15
C SER A 130 24.84 1.79 -14.49
N VAL A 131 24.09 2.88 -14.54
CA VAL A 131 23.61 3.43 -15.80
C VAL A 131 24.76 4.20 -16.45
N GLY A 132 25.30 3.65 -17.53
CA GLY A 132 26.37 4.29 -18.32
C GLY A 132 25.91 5.51 -19.13
N VAL A 133 24.76 6.10 -18.78
CA VAL A 133 24.12 7.22 -19.46
C VAL A 133 23.64 8.22 -18.41
N LYS A 134 23.79 9.52 -18.68
CA LYS A 134 23.37 10.59 -17.76
C LYS A 134 21.84 10.74 -17.76
N ILE A 135 21.18 10.01 -16.87
CA ILE A 135 19.73 10.11 -16.65
C ILE A 135 19.40 11.43 -15.91
N PRO A 136 18.35 12.18 -16.31
CA PRO A 136 17.92 13.39 -15.61
C PRO A 136 17.42 13.08 -14.19
N VAL A 137 17.64 13.97 -13.23
CA VAL A 137 17.14 13.81 -11.84
C VAL A 137 15.68 14.23 -11.74
N ASP A 138 14.88 13.49 -10.98
CA ASP A 138 13.50 13.86 -10.66
C ASP A 138 13.44 14.73 -9.40
N LYS A 139 13.56 16.04 -9.59
CA LYS A 139 13.57 17.03 -8.50
C LYS A 139 12.27 17.08 -7.69
N THR A 140 11.17 16.56 -8.24
CA THR A 140 9.85 16.63 -7.60
C THR A 140 9.53 15.41 -6.73
N LEU A 141 10.30 14.32 -6.88
CA LEU A 141 10.00 13.03 -6.25
C LEU A 141 9.89 13.13 -4.73
N LYS A 142 10.88 13.77 -4.11
CA LYS A 142 10.94 13.97 -2.66
C LYS A 142 9.69 14.67 -2.12
N CYS A 143 9.32 15.77 -2.77
CA CYS A 143 8.17 16.58 -2.37
C CYS A 143 6.87 15.81 -2.55
N ARG A 144 6.68 15.17 -3.71
CA ARG A 144 5.50 14.34 -3.99
C ARG A 144 5.36 13.17 -3.02
N MET A 145 6.44 12.45 -2.73
CA MET A 145 6.43 11.35 -1.76
C MET A 145 6.13 11.83 -0.35
N SER A 146 6.76 12.93 0.08
CA SER A 146 6.53 13.48 1.42
C SER A 146 5.11 14.01 1.58
N PHE A 147 4.56 14.63 0.54
CA PHE A 147 3.17 15.07 0.50
C PHE A 147 2.19 13.89 0.58
N VAL A 148 2.36 12.87 -0.27
CA VAL A 148 1.50 11.67 -0.25
C VAL A 148 1.61 10.95 1.10
N ALA A 149 2.81 10.82 1.64
CA ALA A 149 3.01 10.22 2.96
C ALA A 149 2.28 11.02 4.04
N GLY A 150 2.49 12.35 4.11
CA GLY A 150 1.84 13.22 5.07
C GLY A 150 0.32 13.22 4.96
N LEU A 151 -0.22 13.26 3.73
CA LEU A 151 -1.65 13.21 3.46
C LEU A 151 -2.27 11.89 3.95
N MET A 152 -1.67 10.75 3.61
CA MET A 152 -2.18 9.44 4.04
C MET A 152 -2.15 9.30 5.56
N THR A 153 -1.07 9.75 6.20
CA THR A 153 -0.96 9.75 7.66
C THR A 153 -2.02 10.66 8.30
N PHE A 154 -2.22 11.87 7.77
CA PHE A 154 -3.24 12.80 8.26
C PHE A 154 -4.65 12.21 8.16
N CYS A 155 -5.03 11.67 7.01
CA CYS A 155 -6.34 11.05 6.82
C CYS A 155 -6.54 9.83 7.73
N SER A 156 -5.49 9.07 8.01
CA SER A 156 -5.54 7.93 8.95
C SER A 156 -5.80 8.39 10.39
N PHE A 157 -5.12 9.45 10.84
CA PHE A 157 -5.38 10.03 12.16
C PHE A 157 -6.77 10.65 12.25
N PHE A 158 -7.23 11.31 11.18
CA PHE A 158 -8.55 11.90 11.11
C PHE A 158 -9.65 10.83 11.18
N GLU A 159 -9.52 9.74 10.43
CA GLU A 159 -10.45 8.61 10.47
C GLU A 159 -10.47 7.96 11.86
N HIS A 160 -9.31 7.74 12.47
CA HIS A 160 -9.23 7.18 13.82
C HIS A 160 -9.88 8.11 14.87
N ALA A 161 -9.66 9.42 14.77
CA ALA A 161 -10.29 10.41 15.63
C ALA A 161 -11.82 10.42 15.47
N LEU A 162 -12.33 10.31 14.24
CA LEU A 162 -13.76 10.17 13.98
C LEU A 162 -14.33 8.86 14.55
N SER A 163 -13.59 7.76 14.49
CA SER A 163 -13.98 6.47 15.09
C SER A 163 -14.14 6.59 16.61
N ILE A 164 -13.19 7.27 17.28
CA ILE A 164 -13.28 7.57 18.71
C ILE A 164 -14.49 8.46 18.99
N LEU A 165 -14.71 9.51 18.19
CA LEU A 165 -15.83 10.42 18.39
C LEU A 165 -17.18 9.73 18.20
N ALA A 166 -17.32 8.89 17.17
CA ALA A 166 -18.54 8.14 16.89
C ALA A 166 -18.86 7.11 17.99
N SER A 167 -17.85 6.49 18.59
CA SER A 167 -18.05 5.52 19.69
C SER A 167 -18.34 6.17 21.04
N VAL A 168 -17.86 7.39 21.29
CA VAL A 168 -18.08 8.12 22.55
C VAL A 168 -19.36 8.96 22.51
N GLY A 169 -19.67 9.61 21.39
CA GLY A 169 -20.77 10.58 21.27
C GLY A 169 -20.49 11.91 22.02
N PHE A 170 -21.28 12.95 21.74
CA PHE A 170 -21.09 14.26 22.38
C PHE A 170 -21.64 14.34 23.82
N ASP A 171 -22.51 13.41 24.21
CA ASP A 171 -23.21 13.47 25.49
C ASP A 171 -22.42 12.86 26.66
N CYS A 172 -21.20 12.35 26.41
CA CYS A 172 -20.43 11.65 27.43
C CYS A 172 -19.60 12.63 28.29
N PRO A 173 -19.70 12.60 29.64
CA PRO A 173 -18.86 13.43 30.48
C PRO A 173 -17.37 13.03 30.39
N PRO A 174 -16.42 13.97 30.50
CA PRO A 174 -15.00 13.71 30.27
C PRO A 174 -14.40 12.54 31.06
N SER A 175 -14.87 12.33 32.30
CA SER A 175 -14.40 11.24 33.17
C SER A 175 -14.81 9.84 32.69
N LEU A 176 -15.82 9.71 31.83
CA LEU A 176 -16.33 8.42 31.34
C LEU A 176 -15.92 8.12 29.88
N ILE A 177 -15.24 9.04 29.20
CA ILE A 177 -14.85 8.90 27.78
C ILE A 177 -14.05 7.62 27.56
N LEU A 178 -13.00 7.38 28.35
CA LEU A 178 -12.14 6.21 28.21
C LEU A 178 -12.93 4.91 28.41
N LYS A 179 -13.78 4.88 29.45
CA LYS A 179 -14.61 3.72 29.77
C LYS A 179 -15.60 3.42 28.66
N ARG A 180 -16.28 4.44 28.14
CA ARG A 180 -17.25 4.29 27.05
C ARG A 180 -16.55 3.85 25.77
N TYR A 181 -15.44 4.48 25.40
CA TYR A 181 -14.65 4.11 24.22
C TYR A 181 -14.25 2.63 24.27
N VAL A 182 -13.61 2.19 25.36
CA VAL A 182 -13.12 0.80 25.48
C VAL A 182 -14.27 -0.21 25.48
N LEU A 183 -15.38 0.06 26.17
CA LEU A 183 -16.50 -0.87 26.22
C LEU A 183 -17.27 -0.98 24.90
N VAL A 184 -17.31 0.09 24.10
CA VAL A 184 -17.97 0.10 22.78
C VAL A 184 -17.04 -0.48 21.71
N SER A 185 -15.82 0.02 21.59
CA SER A 185 -14.87 -0.40 20.54
C SER A 185 -14.21 -1.75 20.80
N HIS A 186 -13.95 -2.08 22.07
CA HIS A 186 -13.25 -3.30 22.50
C HIS A 186 -14.12 -4.18 23.40
N GLY A 187 -15.45 -4.02 23.33
CA GLY A 187 -16.43 -4.85 24.05
C GLY A 187 -16.37 -6.35 23.71
N PHE A 188 -15.64 -6.72 22.65
CA PHE A 188 -15.32 -8.12 22.34
C PHE A 188 -14.24 -8.72 23.25
N ILE A 189 -13.39 -7.89 23.86
CA ILE A 189 -12.32 -8.29 24.79
C ILE A 189 -12.81 -8.20 26.24
N PHE A 190 -13.36 -7.04 26.62
CA PHE A 190 -13.74 -6.73 28.00
C PHE A 190 -15.25 -6.86 28.24
N MET A 191 -15.63 -7.59 29.29
CA MET A 191 -16.96 -7.50 29.87
C MET A 191 -17.03 -6.28 30.78
N GLY A 192 -18.20 -5.67 30.95
CA GLY A 192 -18.35 -4.47 31.80
C GLY A 192 -17.91 -4.63 33.26
N GLN A 193 -17.85 -5.87 33.76
CA GLN A 193 -17.39 -6.22 35.10
C GLN A 193 -15.85 -6.37 35.21
N ASP A 194 -15.14 -6.54 34.09
CA ASP A 194 -13.69 -6.73 34.02
C ASP A 194 -12.94 -5.43 33.66
N TYR A 195 -13.65 -4.29 33.63
CA TYR A 195 -13.04 -3.00 33.27
C TYR A 195 -12.11 -2.49 34.37
N SER A 196 -10.88 -2.20 34.00
CA SER A 196 -9.92 -1.49 34.85
C SER A 196 -9.11 -0.52 33.99
N GLU A 197 -8.91 0.69 34.52
CA GLU A 197 -8.18 1.77 33.83
C GLU A 197 -6.74 1.38 33.49
N TRP A 198 -6.12 0.54 34.35
CA TRP A 198 -4.78 0.01 34.16
C TRP A 198 -4.63 -0.88 32.92
N PHE A 199 -5.70 -1.55 32.48
CA PHE A 199 -5.73 -2.34 31.25
C PHE A 199 -6.28 -1.55 30.07
N ALA A 200 -7.21 -0.62 30.32
CA ALA A 200 -7.80 0.24 29.30
C ALA A 200 -6.75 1.13 28.60
N MET A 201 -5.87 1.79 29.35
CA MET A 201 -4.88 2.69 28.77
C MET A 201 -3.89 1.99 27.82
N PRO A 202 -3.23 0.87 28.20
CA PRO A 202 -2.39 0.11 27.28
C PRO A 202 -3.15 -0.42 26.06
N LEU A 203 -4.40 -0.85 26.22
CA LEU A 203 -5.23 -1.34 25.11
C LEU A 203 -5.45 -0.26 24.05
N VAL A 204 -5.79 0.96 24.46
CA VAL A 204 -5.96 2.09 23.53
C VAL A 204 -4.66 2.37 22.78
N ILE A 205 -3.52 2.38 23.47
CA ILE A 205 -2.21 2.59 22.83
C ILE A 205 -1.93 1.50 21.79
N ILE A 206 -2.12 0.23 22.14
CA ILE A 206 -1.88 -0.90 21.23
C ILE A 206 -2.87 -0.89 20.06
N SER A 207 -4.13 -0.54 20.29
CA SER A 207 -5.15 -0.38 19.24
C SER A 207 -4.78 0.75 18.26
N THR A 208 -4.31 1.90 18.75
CA THR A 208 -3.83 2.99 17.89
C THR A 208 -2.61 2.52 17.07
N ILE A 209 -1.68 1.79 17.67
CA ILE A 209 -0.53 1.21 16.96
C ILE A 209 -0.98 0.21 15.88
N ALA A 210 -1.96 -0.65 16.19
CA ALA A 210 -2.56 -1.58 15.23
C ALA A 210 -3.18 -0.84 14.03
N THR A 211 -3.94 0.23 14.28
CA THR A 211 -4.51 1.09 13.21
C THR A 211 -3.42 1.74 12.37
N LEU A 212 -2.34 2.21 12.99
CA LEU A 212 -1.18 2.77 12.28
C LEU A 212 -0.50 1.72 11.40
N LEU A 213 -0.27 0.49 11.91
CA LEU A 213 0.31 -0.61 11.13
C LEU A 213 -0.56 -1.01 9.93
N TRP A 214 -1.89 -1.02 10.11
CA TRP A 214 -2.83 -1.32 9.04
C TRP A 214 -2.85 -0.25 7.94
N ASN A 215 -2.72 1.03 8.27
CA ASN A 215 -2.60 2.09 7.25
C ASN A 215 -1.19 2.12 6.63
N PHE A 216 -0.16 1.78 7.40
CA PHE A 216 1.23 1.88 6.99
C PHE A 216 1.61 0.91 5.86
N GLN A 217 1.04 -0.31 5.83
CA GLN A 217 1.29 -1.27 4.74
C GLN A 217 0.92 -0.70 3.35
N ASP A 218 -0.20 0.02 3.25
CA ASP A 218 -0.66 0.62 1.99
C ASP A 218 0.24 1.78 1.57
N GLN A 219 0.58 2.62 2.54
CA GLN A 219 1.49 3.75 2.36
C GLN A 219 2.85 3.28 1.83
N LEU A 220 3.39 2.18 2.36
CA LEU A 220 4.65 1.59 1.88
C LEU A 220 4.57 1.15 0.42
N ILE A 221 3.50 0.45 0.03
CA ILE A 221 3.30 -0.01 -1.35
C ILE A 221 3.25 1.21 -2.29
N VAL A 222 2.49 2.24 -1.93
CA VAL A 222 2.37 3.47 -2.72
C VAL A 222 3.73 4.15 -2.89
N LEU A 223 4.46 4.39 -1.80
CA LEU A 223 5.74 5.10 -1.83
C LEU A 223 6.81 4.36 -2.65
N ILE A 224 6.94 3.04 -2.47
CA ILE A 224 7.89 2.23 -3.24
C ILE A 224 7.51 2.21 -4.73
N SER A 225 6.21 2.10 -5.03
CA SER A 225 5.70 2.15 -6.41
C SER A 225 5.97 3.52 -7.07
N MET A 226 5.85 4.63 -6.34
CA MET A 226 6.22 5.97 -6.81
C MET A 226 7.71 6.05 -7.17
N GLY A 227 8.59 5.49 -6.34
CA GLY A 227 10.02 5.41 -6.62
C GLY A 227 10.32 4.64 -7.90
N LEU A 228 9.76 3.44 -8.02
CA LEU A 228 9.92 2.59 -9.21
C LEU A 228 9.41 3.27 -10.48
N THR A 229 8.24 3.91 -10.39
CA THR A 229 7.62 4.65 -11.48
C THR A 229 8.46 5.84 -11.92
N SER A 230 9.01 6.60 -10.96
CA SER A 230 9.92 7.72 -11.25
C SER A 230 11.15 7.25 -12.01
N ARG A 231 11.76 6.12 -11.64
CA ARG A 231 12.91 5.55 -12.36
C ARG A 231 12.59 5.24 -13.82
N TYR A 232 11.45 4.60 -14.11
CA TYR A 232 11.03 4.37 -15.49
C TYR A 232 10.75 5.67 -16.23
N ARG A 233 10.06 6.62 -15.61
CA ARG A 233 9.81 7.93 -16.22
C ARG A 233 11.11 8.60 -16.65
N ARG A 234 12.12 8.64 -15.78
CA ARG A 234 13.44 9.22 -16.09
C ARG A 234 14.16 8.47 -17.23
N LEU A 235 14.05 7.14 -17.28
CA LEU A 235 14.58 6.32 -18.39
C LEU A 235 13.87 6.61 -19.72
N ASN A 236 12.55 6.72 -19.70
CA ASN A 236 11.73 7.03 -20.88
C ASN A 236 12.05 8.43 -21.42
N GLU A 237 12.19 9.43 -20.53
CA GLU A 237 12.59 10.80 -20.91
C GLU A 237 14.00 10.84 -21.52
N CYS A 238 14.93 10.05 -20.98
CA CYS A 238 16.28 9.93 -21.53
C CYS A 238 16.26 9.32 -22.93
N LEU A 239 15.47 8.25 -23.13
CA LEU A 239 15.30 7.59 -24.42
C LEU A 239 14.64 8.53 -25.45
N ALA A 240 13.57 9.23 -25.06
CA ALA A 240 12.87 10.17 -25.95
C ALA A 240 13.80 11.27 -26.47
N LYS A 241 14.58 11.90 -25.57
CA LYS A 241 15.59 12.90 -25.95
C LYS A 241 16.65 12.34 -26.89
N PHE A 242 17.06 11.09 -26.67
CA PHE A 242 18.04 10.45 -27.54
C PHE A 242 17.48 10.21 -28.94
N CYS A 243 16.24 9.72 -29.05
CA CYS A 243 15.55 9.56 -30.33
C CYS A 243 15.42 10.89 -31.10
N GLU A 244 15.06 11.98 -30.41
CA GLU A 244 14.94 13.32 -31.02
C GLU A 244 16.28 13.85 -31.55
N LEU A 245 17.37 13.62 -30.80
CA LEU A 245 18.71 14.06 -31.20
C LEU A 245 19.24 13.27 -32.42
N GLU A 246 18.99 11.96 -32.48
CA GLU A 246 19.39 11.14 -33.62
C GLU A 246 18.64 11.56 -34.89
N LYS A 247 17.34 11.88 -34.80
CA LYS A 247 16.56 12.39 -35.93
C LYS A 247 17.13 13.68 -36.54
N GLN A 248 17.73 14.54 -35.73
CA GLN A 248 18.35 15.80 -36.19
C GLN A 248 19.71 15.60 -36.86
N GLN A 249 20.31 14.42 -36.76
CA GLN A 249 21.64 14.12 -37.28
C GLN A 249 21.55 13.15 -38.48
N MET A 250 21.18 13.70 -39.65
CA MET A 250 21.08 12.95 -40.92
C MET A 250 22.42 12.64 -41.61
N ASP A 251 23.53 13.17 -41.13
CA ASP A 251 24.85 13.01 -41.77
C ASP A 251 25.80 12.27 -40.82
N SER A 252 26.06 10.98 -41.05
CA SER A 252 27.00 10.23 -40.19
C SER A 252 28.01 9.33 -40.89
N ASP A 253 29.25 9.82 -40.77
CA ASP A 253 30.55 9.16 -40.76
C ASP A 253 30.59 7.86 -39.90
N LYS A 254 31.33 6.83 -40.33
CA LYS A 254 31.31 5.46 -39.72
C LYS A 254 31.63 5.40 -38.22
N LYS A 255 32.41 6.34 -37.68
CA LYS A 255 32.73 6.42 -36.24
C LYS A 255 31.52 6.76 -35.37
N VAL A 256 30.55 7.48 -35.93
CA VAL A 256 29.33 7.89 -35.21
C VAL A 256 28.40 6.69 -34.99
N GLU A 257 28.32 5.77 -35.96
CA GLU A 257 27.48 4.56 -35.87
C GLU A 257 27.90 3.62 -34.73
N ALA A 258 29.21 3.38 -34.55
CA ALA A 258 29.70 2.54 -33.45
C ALA A 258 29.33 3.13 -32.07
N VAL A 259 29.35 4.46 -31.92
CA VAL A 259 28.98 5.15 -30.69
C VAL A 259 27.47 5.09 -30.45
N LYS A 260 26.65 5.21 -31.50
CA LYS A 260 25.18 5.04 -31.43
C LYS A 260 24.81 3.65 -30.92
N VAL A 261 25.35 2.59 -31.54
CA VAL A 261 25.08 1.20 -31.12
C VAL A 261 25.50 0.95 -29.67
N TYR A 262 26.68 1.45 -29.28
CA TYR A 262 27.14 1.35 -27.88
C TYR A 262 26.18 2.06 -26.91
N THR A 263 25.68 3.25 -27.27
CA THR A 263 24.76 4.02 -26.43
C THR A 263 23.41 3.32 -26.29
N TRP A 264 22.84 2.81 -27.38
CA TRP A 264 21.61 2.02 -27.36
C TRP A 264 21.74 0.74 -26.51
N ARG A 265 22.89 0.05 -26.59
CA ARG A 265 23.19 -1.08 -25.70
C ARG A 265 23.16 -0.66 -24.23
N LYS A 266 23.72 0.51 -23.88
CA LYS A 266 23.70 1.02 -22.50
C LYS A 266 22.30 1.41 -22.02
N ILE A 267 21.47 1.96 -22.90
CA ILE A 267 20.05 2.22 -22.61
C ILE A 267 19.33 0.90 -22.33
N ARG A 268 19.48 -0.11 -23.20
CA ARG A 268 18.88 -1.43 -23.01
C ARG A 268 19.32 -2.09 -21.71
N GLU A 269 20.62 -2.08 -21.41
CA GLU A 269 21.15 -2.58 -20.13
C GLU A 269 20.51 -1.86 -18.93
N ALA A 270 20.22 -0.56 -19.03
CA ALA A 270 19.54 0.18 -17.97
C ALA A 270 18.09 -0.28 -17.76
N TYR A 271 17.33 -0.54 -18.83
CA TYR A 271 15.97 -1.12 -18.72
C TYR A 271 16.00 -2.54 -18.13
N VAL A 272 16.96 -3.38 -18.51
CA VAL A 272 17.13 -4.73 -17.93
C VAL A 272 17.38 -4.62 -16.42
N LYS A 273 18.32 -3.77 -16.00
CA LYS A 273 18.64 -3.58 -14.57
C LYS A 273 17.45 -3.03 -13.78
N GLN A 274 16.69 -2.12 -14.39
CA GLN A 274 15.46 -1.60 -13.79
C GLN A 274 14.39 -2.70 -13.64
N ALA A 275 14.19 -3.53 -14.66
CA ALA A 275 13.27 -4.66 -14.60
C ALA A 275 13.66 -5.66 -13.50
N MET A 276 14.96 -5.95 -13.37
CA MET A 276 15.50 -6.81 -12.30
C MET A 276 15.27 -6.21 -10.91
N LEU A 277 15.39 -4.89 -10.76
CA LEU A 277 15.09 -4.21 -9.50
C LEU A 277 13.61 -4.33 -9.13
N VAL A 278 12.70 -4.12 -10.08
CA VAL A 278 11.25 -4.29 -9.85
C VAL A 278 10.96 -5.70 -9.38
N ARG A 279 11.47 -6.74 -10.05
CA ARG A 279 11.25 -8.14 -9.65
C ARG A 279 11.77 -8.45 -8.24
N LYS A 280 12.91 -7.89 -7.86
CA LYS A 280 13.46 -8.06 -6.51
C LYS A 280 12.59 -7.39 -5.44
N ILE A 281 12.01 -6.23 -5.77
CA ILE A 281 11.08 -5.53 -4.89
C ILE A 281 9.73 -6.23 -4.83
N ASP A 282 9.25 -6.75 -5.96
CA ASP A 282 8.00 -7.52 -6.06
C ASP A 282 8.01 -8.72 -5.11
N VAL A 283 9.09 -9.51 -5.13
CA VAL A 283 9.26 -10.64 -4.19
C VAL A 283 9.24 -10.18 -2.73
N ALA A 284 9.78 -9.01 -2.43
CA ALA A 284 9.83 -8.47 -1.07
C ALA A 284 8.48 -7.87 -0.63
N LEU A 285 7.71 -7.30 -1.55
CA LEU A 285 6.40 -6.67 -1.30
C LEU A 285 5.23 -7.64 -1.42
N GLY A 286 5.38 -8.77 -2.11
CA GLY A 286 4.25 -9.61 -2.49
C GLY A 286 3.35 -10.04 -1.33
N GLY A 287 3.94 -10.41 -0.18
CA GLY A 287 3.16 -10.74 1.02
C GLY A 287 2.40 -9.53 1.59
N ILE A 288 3.00 -8.34 1.57
CA ILE A 288 2.37 -7.09 2.02
C ILE A 288 1.24 -6.71 1.05
N ILE A 289 1.41 -6.92 -0.26
CA ILE A 289 0.38 -6.68 -1.27
C ILE A 289 -0.82 -7.60 -1.06
N ILE A 290 -0.61 -8.91 -0.83
CA ILE A 290 -1.72 -9.83 -0.52
C ILE A 290 -2.44 -9.37 0.74
N LEU A 291 -1.69 -9.10 1.81
CA LEU A 291 -2.27 -8.67 3.07
C LEU A 291 -3.09 -7.39 2.85
N SER A 292 -2.51 -6.35 2.25
CA SER A 292 -3.18 -5.10 1.91
C SER A 292 -4.49 -5.32 1.14
N CYS A 293 -4.46 -6.08 0.03
CA CYS A 293 -5.65 -6.35 -0.77
C CYS A 293 -6.73 -7.11 0.00
N SER A 294 -6.36 -8.18 0.71
CA SER A 294 -7.32 -8.98 1.50
C SER A 294 -7.93 -8.19 2.65
N CYS A 295 -7.12 -7.42 3.36
CA CYS A 295 -7.58 -6.60 4.48
C CYS A 295 -8.54 -5.52 4.01
N ASN A 296 -8.14 -4.77 2.98
CA ASN A 296 -8.95 -3.68 2.48
C ASN A 296 -10.26 -4.20 1.87
N PHE A 297 -10.25 -5.34 1.18
CA PHE A 297 -11.48 -5.99 0.73
C PHE A 297 -12.42 -6.31 1.90
N TYR A 298 -11.91 -6.98 2.93
CA TYR A 298 -12.69 -7.32 4.12
C TYR A 298 -13.30 -6.08 4.79
N PHE A 299 -12.50 -5.05 5.05
CA PHE A 299 -12.98 -3.84 5.72
C PHE A 299 -13.94 -3.02 4.86
N ILE A 300 -13.80 -3.02 3.53
CA ILE A 300 -14.79 -2.38 2.65
C ILE A 300 -16.15 -3.09 2.76
N CYS A 301 -16.19 -4.42 2.67
CA CYS A 301 -17.44 -5.17 2.86
C CYS A 301 -18.02 -4.92 4.27
N LEU A 302 -17.20 -5.01 5.31
CA LEU A 302 -17.66 -4.77 6.68
C LEU A 302 -18.25 -3.36 6.84
N GLN A 303 -17.58 -2.35 6.31
CA GLN A 303 -18.02 -0.96 6.44
C GLN A 303 -19.27 -0.65 5.63
N MET A 304 -19.41 -1.28 4.45
CA MET A 304 -20.62 -1.18 3.63
C MET A 304 -21.81 -1.86 4.33
N PHE A 305 -21.62 -3.08 4.85
CA PHE A 305 -22.63 -3.79 5.63
C PHE A 305 -23.07 -3.01 6.86
N LEU A 306 -22.13 -2.49 7.67
CA LEU A 306 -22.44 -1.67 8.84
C LEU A 306 -23.10 -0.34 8.46
N GLY A 307 -22.66 0.28 7.37
CA GLY A 307 -23.28 1.49 6.83
C GLY A 307 -24.73 1.29 6.42
N ILE A 308 -25.06 0.15 5.80
CA ILE A 308 -26.42 -0.19 5.36
C ILE A 308 -27.31 -0.58 6.55
N THR A 309 -26.84 -1.50 7.40
CA THR A 309 -27.65 -2.06 8.50
C THR A 309 -27.80 -1.12 9.69
N GLN A 310 -26.75 -0.36 10.02
CA GLN A 310 -26.71 0.50 11.21
C GLN A 310 -26.73 1.99 10.86
N GLY A 311 -26.23 2.39 9.69
CA GLY A 311 -26.11 3.81 9.33
C GLY A 311 -27.45 4.54 9.20
N MET A 312 -28.55 3.84 8.92
CA MET A 312 -29.90 4.43 8.84
C MET A 312 -30.64 4.49 10.20
N SER A 313 -30.19 3.71 11.18
CA SER A 313 -30.86 3.53 12.48
C SER A 313 -30.10 4.14 13.67
N THR A 314 -28.88 4.62 13.46
CA THR A 314 -27.99 5.17 14.49
C THR A 314 -27.83 6.70 14.38
N ASP A 315 -27.29 7.31 15.44
CA ASP A 315 -27.01 8.75 15.51
C ASP A 315 -26.23 9.24 14.29
N PHE A 316 -26.52 10.46 13.84
CA PHE A 316 -25.92 11.09 12.65
C PHE A 316 -24.39 10.97 12.59
N LEU A 317 -23.70 11.05 13.73
CA LEU A 317 -22.24 10.92 13.82
C LEU A 317 -21.73 9.53 13.43
N THR A 318 -22.44 8.48 13.83
CA THR A 318 -22.08 7.09 13.52
C THR A 318 -22.29 6.82 12.04
N GLY A 319 -23.40 7.28 11.47
CA GLY A 319 -23.63 7.21 10.02
C GLY A 319 -22.57 7.97 9.20
N LEU A 320 -22.21 9.19 9.64
CA LEU A 320 -21.17 9.98 9.00
C LEU A 320 -19.79 9.31 9.09
N TYR A 321 -19.44 8.74 10.24
CA TYR A 321 -18.22 7.96 10.42
C TYR A 321 -18.15 6.79 9.43
N TYR A 322 -19.24 6.02 9.31
CA TYR A 322 -19.26 4.88 8.41
C TYR A 322 -18.99 5.28 6.96
N MET A 323 -19.62 6.35 6.49
CA MET A 323 -19.42 6.91 5.15
C MET A 323 -18.00 7.43 4.92
N VAL A 324 -17.46 8.22 5.86
CA VAL A 324 -16.11 8.79 5.73
C VAL A 324 -15.04 7.71 5.74
N SER A 325 -15.16 6.74 6.64
CA SER A 325 -14.21 5.63 6.74
C SER A 325 -14.28 4.70 5.52
N LEU A 326 -15.48 4.44 4.97
CA LEU A 326 -15.63 3.72 3.69
C LEU A 326 -14.96 4.47 2.52
N ALA A 327 -15.21 5.78 2.41
CA ALA A 327 -14.58 6.60 1.37
C ALA A 327 -13.05 6.60 1.49
N TRP A 328 -12.53 6.70 2.73
CA TRP A 328 -11.09 6.62 2.98
C TRP A 328 -10.49 5.27 2.58
N LEU A 329 -11.16 4.16 2.89
CA LEU A 329 -10.74 2.83 2.48
C LEU A 329 -10.69 2.68 0.95
N CYS A 330 -11.71 3.15 0.26
CA CYS A 330 -11.74 3.15 -1.21
C CYS A 330 -10.58 3.98 -1.79
N ILE A 331 -10.33 5.19 -1.27
CA ILE A 331 -9.22 6.04 -1.70
C ILE A 331 -7.87 5.36 -1.47
N ARG A 332 -7.69 4.66 -0.33
CA ARG A 332 -6.47 3.88 -0.05
C ARG A 332 -6.25 2.76 -1.06
N VAL A 333 -7.27 1.94 -1.31
CA VAL A 333 -7.19 0.86 -2.31
C VAL A 333 -6.88 1.41 -3.70
N LEU A 334 -7.58 2.46 -4.12
CA LEU A 334 -7.32 3.14 -5.38
C LEU A 334 -5.88 3.63 -5.45
N SER A 335 -5.37 4.26 -4.39
CA SER A 335 -3.99 4.77 -4.33
C SER A 335 -2.97 3.64 -4.48
N VAL A 336 -3.15 2.52 -3.77
CA VAL A 336 -2.28 1.33 -3.85
C VAL A 336 -2.26 0.78 -5.28
N VAL A 337 -3.43 0.52 -5.87
CA VAL A 337 -3.53 -0.09 -7.20
C VAL A 337 -3.07 0.87 -8.30
N LEU A 338 -3.39 2.16 -8.23
CA LEU A 338 -2.96 3.14 -9.22
C LEU A 338 -1.44 3.37 -9.16
N ALA A 339 -0.85 3.45 -7.96
CA ALA A 339 0.60 3.57 -7.81
C ALA A 339 1.32 2.34 -8.36
N ALA A 340 0.86 1.14 -7.99
CA ALA A 340 1.47 -0.12 -8.42
C ALA A 340 1.31 -0.37 -9.93
N SER A 341 0.12 -0.14 -10.49
CA SER A 341 -0.13 -0.26 -11.93
C SER A 341 0.61 0.78 -12.76
N GLY A 342 0.96 1.92 -12.14
CA GLY A 342 1.86 2.92 -12.69
C GLY A 342 3.23 2.33 -13.07
N VAL A 343 3.77 1.40 -12.28
CA VAL A 343 5.06 0.75 -12.57
C VAL A 343 5.00 0.00 -13.91
N ASN A 344 3.94 -0.80 -14.13
CA ASN A 344 3.75 -1.53 -15.38
C ASN A 344 3.52 -0.59 -16.56
N THR A 345 2.67 0.42 -16.38
CA THR A 345 2.37 1.41 -17.43
C THR A 345 3.66 2.11 -17.87
N HIS A 346 4.43 2.64 -16.92
CA HIS A 346 5.66 3.37 -17.21
C HIS A 346 6.78 2.47 -17.75
N SER A 347 6.79 1.16 -17.45
CA SER A 347 7.74 0.22 -18.04
C SER A 347 7.59 0.08 -19.56
N LYS A 348 6.39 0.35 -20.10
CA LYS A 348 6.06 0.20 -21.53
C LYS A 348 6.02 1.50 -22.33
N LEU A 349 5.96 2.67 -21.67
CA LEU A 349 5.80 3.96 -22.37
C LEU A 349 6.90 4.26 -23.40
N ALA A 350 8.12 3.75 -23.20
CA ALA A 350 9.19 3.90 -24.18
C ALA A 350 8.88 3.28 -25.55
N LEU A 351 8.00 2.28 -25.63
CA LEU A 351 7.59 1.67 -26.90
C LEU A 351 6.99 2.69 -27.87
N ASN A 352 6.26 3.70 -27.37
CA ASN A 352 5.67 4.74 -28.22
C ASN A 352 6.75 5.52 -28.99
N HIS A 353 7.90 5.76 -28.36
CA HIS A 353 9.04 6.42 -28.99
C HIS A 353 9.83 5.48 -29.91
N LEU A 354 9.83 4.17 -29.63
CA LEU A 354 10.52 3.18 -30.45
C LEU A 354 9.73 2.84 -31.72
N TYR A 355 8.40 2.74 -31.65
CA TYR A 355 7.56 2.48 -32.82
C TYR A 355 7.48 3.65 -33.80
N THR A 356 7.68 4.88 -33.31
CA THR A 356 7.69 6.10 -34.14
C THR A 356 9.10 6.45 -34.66
N TYR A 357 10.09 5.60 -34.37
CA TYR A 357 11.49 5.81 -34.73
C TYR A 357 11.75 5.51 -36.21
N GLU A 358 12.49 6.39 -36.88
CA GLU A 358 12.71 6.32 -38.33
C GLU A 358 13.60 5.13 -38.74
N THR A 359 13.19 4.40 -39.77
CA THR A 359 13.85 3.17 -40.24
C THR A 359 15.32 3.36 -40.63
N HIS A 360 15.71 4.58 -41.06
CA HIS A 360 17.08 4.89 -41.47
C HIS A 360 18.08 4.99 -40.31
N CYS A 361 17.62 5.22 -39.08
CA CYS A 361 18.47 5.25 -37.89
C CYS A 361 18.41 3.94 -37.08
N TYR A 362 17.67 2.96 -37.58
CA TYR A 362 17.36 1.72 -36.87
C TYR A 362 18.60 0.84 -36.71
N ASN A 363 18.81 0.31 -35.51
CA ASN A 363 19.91 -0.60 -35.21
C ASN A 363 19.44 -1.83 -34.42
N VAL A 364 20.29 -2.86 -34.36
CA VAL A 364 19.98 -4.13 -33.68
C VAL A 364 19.67 -3.98 -32.18
N GLU A 365 20.21 -2.97 -31.49
CA GLU A 365 19.95 -2.76 -30.07
C GLU A 365 18.59 -2.05 -29.84
N VAL A 366 18.12 -1.24 -30.80
CA VAL A 366 16.74 -0.70 -30.82
C VAL A 366 15.73 -1.83 -30.95
N GLU A 367 15.96 -2.75 -31.89
CA GLU A 367 15.10 -3.93 -32.09
C GLU A 367 15.03 -4.80 -30.83
N ARG A 368 16.20 -5.11 -30.24
CA ARG A 368 16.27 -5.88 -28.99
C ARG A 368 15.56 -5.18 -27.84
N LEU A 369 15.67 -3.86 -27.73
CA LEU A 369 14.98 -3.11 -26.69
C LEU A 369 13.46 -3.10 -26.92
N GLN A 370 13.01 -2.90 -28.14
CA GLN A 370 11.60 -2.99 -28.50
C GLN A 370 11.04 -4.36 -28.15
N ASP A 371 11.71 -5.44 -28.58
CA ASP A 371 11.30 -6.82 -28.28
C ASP A 371 11.23 -7.08 -26.77
N GLN A 372 12.23 -6.62 -26.02
CA GLN A 372 12.27 -6.72 -24.57
C GLN A 372 11.08 -5.99 -23.93
N LEU A 373 10.79 -4.74 -24.31
CA LEU A 373 9.71 -3.96 -23.69
C LEU A 373 8.31 -4.48 -24.07
N THR A 374 8.17 -5.07 -25.26
CA THR A 374 6.91 -5.68 -25.71
C THR A 374 6.63 -6.98 -24.96
N LYS A 375 7.64 -7.86 -24.83
CA LYS A 375 7.48 -9.21 -24.26
C LYS A 375 7.60 -9.26 -22.74
N ASP A 376 8.41 -8.37 -22.15
CA ASP A 376 8.67 -8.40 -20.71
C ASP A 376 7.52 -7.77 -19.91
N TYR A 377 6.82 -8.59 -19.14
CA TYR A 377 5.74 -8.13 -18.26
C TYR A 377 6.28 -7.76 -16.88
N ILE A 378 6.48 -6.45 -16.66
CA ILE A 378 7.04 -5.91 -15.43
C ILE A 378 5.92 -5.29 -14.60
N ALA A 379 5.51 -5.94 -13.51
CA ALA A 379 4.42 -5.48 -12.65
C ALA A 379 4.68 -5.89 -11.20
N LEU A 380 3.97 -5.25 -10.27
CA LEU A 380 3.90 -5.69 -8.88
C LEU A 380 2.73 -6.67 -8.71
N SER A 381 2.93 -7.68 -7.89
CA SER A 381 2.06 -8.84 -7.73
C SER A 381 1.88 -9.23 -6.27
N GLY A 382 0.74 -9.83 -5.96
CA GLY A 382 0.52 -10.51 -4.69
C GLY A 382 1.16 -11.90 -4.71
N MET A 383 2.48 -11.99 -4.49
CA MET A 383 3.27 -13.24 -4.55
C MET A 383 3.07 -14.06 -5.84
N GLY A 384 2.77 -13.39 -6.96
CA GLY A 384 2.46 -14.04 -8.23
C GLY A 384 1.03 -14.58 -8.40
N PHE A 385 0.15 -14.52 -7.38
CA PHE A 385 -1.26 -14.93 -7.53
C PHE A 385 -2.06 -14.00 -8.43
N PHE A 386 -1.81 -12.69 -8.33
CA PHE A 386 -2.46 -11.66 -9.13
C PHE A 386 -1.52 -10.46 -9.30
N TYR A 387 -1.71 -9.70 -10.39
CA TYR A 387 -0.94 -8.48 -10.67
C TYR A 387 -1.78 -7.24 -10.40
N LEU A 388 -1.19 -6.25 -9.72
CA LEU A 388 -1.86 -4.98 -9.45
C LEU A 388 -2.02 -4.16 -10.74
N ASN A 389 -3.16 -4.34 -11.39
CA ASN A 389 -3.59 -3.58 -12.56
C ASN A 389 -4.92 -2.86 -12.27
N LYS A 390 -5.31 -1.92 -13.13
CA LYS A 390 -6.55 -1.14 -12.97
C LYS A 390 -7.81 -2.03 -13.04
N THR A 391 -7.73 -3.20 -13.67
CA THR A 391 -8.85 -4.15 -13.82
C THR A 391 -9.23 -4.79 -12.48
N ILE A 392 -8.26 -5.03 -11.59
CA ILE A 392 -8.54 -5.57 -10.24
C ILE A 392 -9.51 -4.68 -9.47
N LEU A 393 -9.44 -3.35 -9.62
CA LEU A 393 -10.39 -2.44 -8.96
C LEU A 393 -11.83 -2.72 -9.37
N LEU A 394 -12.07 -2.95 -10.66
CA LEU A 394 -13.39 -3.25 -11.19
C LEU A 394 -13.88 -4.63 -10.72
N GLN A 395 -12.99 -5.62 -10.69
CA GLN A 395 -13.30 -6.96 -10.18
C GLN A 395 -13.64 -6.94 -8.69
N MET A 396 -12.87 -6.22 -7.87
CA MET A 396 -13.15 -6.05 -6.44
C MET A 396 -14.48 -5.34 -6.23
N ALA A 397 -14.76 -4.25 -6.94
CA ALA A 397 -16.02 -3.53 -6.84
C ALA A 397 -17.23 -4.42 -7.20
N GLY A 398 -17.14 -5.19 -8.29
CA GLY A 398 -18.18 -6.14 -8.68
C GLY A 398 -18.42 -7.22 -7.63
N ALA A 399 -17.35 -7.79 -7.06
CA ALA A 399 -17.43 -8.80 -6.01
C ALA A 399 -18.06 -8.24 -4.72
N ILE A 400 -17.68 -7.02 -4.31
CA ILE A 400 -18.27 -6.34 -3.15
C ILE A 400 -19.78 -6.14 -3.37
N ILE A 401 -20.18 -5.54 -4.50
CA ILE A 401 -21.59 -5.30 -4.81
C ILE A 401 -22.39 -6.61 -4.82
N THR A 402 -21.84 -7.67 -5.42
CA THR A 402 -22.51 -8.98 -5.46
C THR A 402 -22.70 -9.55 -4.05
N TYR A 403 -21.66 -9.49 -3.22
CA TYR A 403 -21.72 -9.94 -1.83
C TYR A 403 -22.77 -9.18 -1.02
N GLU A 404 -22.79 -7.86 -1.12
CA GLU A 404 -23.72 -7.01 -0.38
C GLU A 404 -25.18 -7.22 -0.84
N LEU A 405 -25.42 -7.37 -2.14
CA LEU A 405 -26.75 -7.70 -2.66
C LEU A 405 -27.25 -9.04 -2.12
N VAL A 406 -26.37 -10.05 -2.07
CA VAL A 406 -26.70 -11.36 -1.51
C VAL A 406 -27.00 -11.25 -0.01
N LEU A 407 -26.20 -10.50 0.75
CA LEU A 407 -26.44 -10.29 2.17
C LEU A 407 -27.78 -9.61 2.44
N ILE A 408 -28.12 -8.56 1.69
CA ILE A 408 -29.39 -7.84 1.85
C ILE A 408 -30.57 -8.78 1.56
N GLN A 409 -30.48 -9.62 0.52
CA GLN A 409 -31.52 -10.60 0.21
C GLN A 409 -31.74 -11.61 1.34
N PHE A 410 -30.67 -12.07 2.00
CA PHE A 410 -30.80 -12.99 3.14
C PHE A 410 -31.32 -12.32 4.42
N ASP A 411 -31.01 -11.05 4.63
CA ASP A 411 -31.53 -10.27 5.77
C ASP A 411 -33.05 -10.02 5.62
N ASP A 412 -33.51 -9.71 4.41
CA ASP A 412 -34.93 -9.47 4.10
C ASP A 412 -35.77 -10.76 4.27
N GLN A 413 -35.26 -11.91 3.77
CA GLN A 413 -35.91 -13.22 3.95
C GLN A 413 -35.98 -13.69 5.41
N GLY A 414 -35.11 -13.19 6.29
CA GLY A 414 -35.15 -13.49 7.72
C GLY A 414 -36.26 -12.75 8.47
N SER A 415 -36.75 -11.64 7.94
CA SER A 415 -37.80 -10.81 8.56
C SER A 415 -39.22 -11.30 8.28
N ASP A 416 -39.43 -12.03 7.18
CA ASP A 416 -40.75 -12.59 6.80
C ASP A 416 -41.17 -13.82 7.63
N GLY A 417 -40.29 -14.35 8.50
CA GLY A 417 -40.55 -15.51 9.35
C GLY A 417 -41.19 -15.23 10.71
N VAL A 418 -41.36 -13.96 11.11
CA VAL A 418 -41.95 -13.57 12.41
C VAL A 418 -43.27 -12.79 12.22
N ALA A 419 -44.18 -13.35 11.43
CA ALA A 419 -45.61 -13.05 11.56
C ALA A 419 -46.22 -14.03 12.58
N LEU A 420 -45.96 -13.82 13.87
CA LEU A 420 -46.67 -14.52 14.94
C LEU A 420 -48.13 -14.05 14.97
N ASN A 421 -49.00 -14.89 14.39
CA ASN A 421 -50.43 -15.05 14.66
C ASN A 421 -51.01 -14.05 15.69
N ALA A 422 -51.37 -12.86 15.22
CA ALA A 422 -52.34 -12.01 15.88
C ALA A 422 -53.69 -12.16 15.15
N THR A 423 -54.29 -13.35 15.24
CA THR A 423 -55.72 -13.51 14.95
C THR A 423 -56.25 -14.76 15.65
N ASN A 424 -57.36 -14.56 16.38
CA ASN A 424 -58.21 -15.53 17.07
C ASN A 424 -57.71 -15.99 18.46
N ILE A 425 -58.33 -15.45 19.52
CA ILE A 425 -59.43 -16.12 20.24
C ILE A 425 -60.15 -15.06 21.11
N LEU A 426 -61.42 -14.84 20.77
CA LEU A 426 -62.47 -14.32 21.65
C LEU A 426 -62.70 -15.30 22.80
N ILE A 427 -62.78 -14.80 24.04
CA ILE A 427 -63.92 -14.87 24.98
C ILE A 427 -63.69 -13.81 26.05
#